data_AF-A0A1X0D572-F1
#
_entry.id   AF-A0A1X0D572-F1
#
_cell.length_a   1.000
_cell.length_b   1.000
_cell.length_c   1.000
_cell.angle_alpha   90.00
_cell.angle_beta   90.00
_cell.angle_gamma   90.00
#
_symmetry.space_group_name_H-M   'P 1'
#
loop_
_entity.id
_entity.type
_entity.pdbx_description
1 polymer ?
#
loop_
_entity_poly.entity_id
_entity_poly.type
_entity_poly.pdbx_seq_one_letter_code
_entity_poly.pdbx_strand_id
1 'polypeptide(L)'
;MNTRGSLTRLLALLVAVGLGAGVTLLVTGGRETPAALLSDTDIGFAQDMSGHHQQAVTMSDMLSTDASPDSRALAEGIRFQQLTEIGVMTGWLQMAGAPPQSPHPMAWMHTGGTEHSGHGSGEHGSGAHTMSMPGLASAEDLKRLQRSTGHDNEVLFLQLMSRHHQGGIEMAGYAVQRTHNDAVRRVAAAMIDEQTQELQLMAIMLKSRGAEPLAYP
;
A
#
# COMPACT_ATOMS: atom_id res chain seq x y z
N MET A 1 -47.68 50.22 -27.71
CA MET A 1 -48.46 49.53 -28.75
C MET A 1 -47.69 49.62 -30.06
N ASN A 2 -47.42 48.44 -30.66
CA ASN A 2 -47.09 48.17 -32.07
C ASN A 2 -45.74 48.72 -32.61
N THR A 3 -44.85 47.98 -33.28
CA THR A 3 -44.90 46.75 -34.11
C THR A 3 -43.51 46.09 -34.12
N ARG A 4 -43.34 44.79 -33.83
CA ARG A 4 -43.20 43.65 -34.79
C ARG A 4 -42.21 43.92 -35.93
N GLY A 5 -41.05 43.24 -35.96
CA GLY A 5 -40.84 42.00 -36.75
C GLY A 5 -40.33 42.37 -38.16
N SER A 6 -39.43 41.71 -38.86
CA SER A 6 -38.85 40.37 -38.83
C SER A 6 -37.77 40.31 -39.93
N LEU A 7 -37.00 39.21 -39.96
CA LEU A 7 -36.44 38.55 -41.17
C LEU A 7 -35.18 39.14 -41.83
N THR A 8 -34.04 38.54 -41.44
CA THR A 8 -33.08 37.81 -42.29
C THR A 8 -32.83 38.30 -43.73
N ARG A 9 -31.58 38.68 -44.02
CA ARG A 9 -30.83 38.19 -45.21
C ARG A 9 -29.33 38.05 -44.89
N LEU A 10 -28.86 36.82 -45.04
CA LEU A 10 -27.47 36.39 -45.06
C LEU A 10 -26.83 36.82 -46.39
N LEU A 11 -25.61 37.38 -46.39
CA LEU A 11 -24.69 37.23 -47.52
C LEU A 11 -23.23 37.25 -47.05
N ALA A 12 -22.42 36.47 -47.76
CA ALA A 12 -21.23 35.78 -47.29
C ALA A 12 -19.92 36.60 -47.32
N LEU A 13 -19.05 36.24 -46.36
CA LEU A 13 -17.60 36.03 -46.42
C LEU A 13 -16.71 36.97 -47.24
N LEU A 14 -15.72 37.57 -46.56
CA LEU A 14 -14.33 37.62 -47.03
C LEU A 14 -13.37 37.42 -45.83
N VAL A 15 -12.66 36.29 -45.84
CA VAL A 15 -11.48 36.01 -45.01
C VAL A 15 -10.27 36.71 -45.65
N ALA A 16 -9.52 37.49 -44.85
CA ALA A 16 -8.11 37.73 -45.10
C ALA A 16 -7.38 38.00 -43.78
N VAL A 17 -6.31 37.22 -43.61
CA VAL A 17 -5.40 37.08 -42.48
C VAL A 17 -4.46 38.29 -42.35
N GLY A 18 -4.10 38.67 -41.11
CA GLY A 18 -2.70 38.94 -40.77
C GLY A 18 -2.35 40.25 -40.05
N LEU A 19 -1.60 40.08 -38.95
CA LEU A 19 -0.67 41.00 -38.24
C LEU A 19 -1.31 41.99 -37.24
N GLY A 20 -0.98 42.00 -35.94
CA GLY A 20 0.17 41.45 -35.24
C GLY A 20 0.84 42.53 -34.38
N ALA A 21 0.26 42.84 -33.21
CA ALA A 21 0.85 43.60 -32.12
C ALA A 21 0.05 43.21 -30.86
N GLY A 22 0.59 42.73 -29.75
CA GLY A 22 1.95 42.78 -29.22
C GLY A 22 1.80 42.88 -27.71
N VAL A 23 1.40 41.78 -27.06
CA VAL A 23 1.53 41.59 -25.60
C VAL A 23 1.95 40.14 -25.38
N THR A 24 3.22 39.85 -25.66
CA THR A 24 3.87 38.64 -25.16
C THR A 24 4.27 38.95 -23.73
N LEU A 25 3.42 38.56 -22.77
CA LEU A 25 3.81 38.50 -21.37
C LEU A 25 4.86 37.38 -21.24
N LEU A 26 6.14 37.77 -21.27
CA LEU A 26 7.28 36.91 -20.95
C LEU A 26 7.22 36.55 -19.46
N VAL A 27 6.39 35.57 -19.12
CA VAL A 27 6.51 34.84 -17.85
C VAL A 27 7.76 33.98 -17.97
N THR A 28 8.90 34.59 -17.67
CA THR A 28 10.16 33.89 -17.35
C THR A 28 10.13 33.48 -15.88
N GLY A 29 9.03 32.87 -15.44
CA GLY A 29 9.04 32.05 -14.24
C GLY A 29 9.60 30.71 -14.66
N GLY A 30 10.77 30.33 -14.15
CA GLY A 30 11.23 28.95 -14.25
C GLY A 30 10.06 28.06 -13.87
N ARG A 31 9.72 27.08 -14.72
CA ARG A 31 8.80 26.02 -14.30
C ARG A 31 9.53 25.29 -13.18
N GLU A 32 9.29 25.71 -11.94
CA GLU A 32 9.51 24.82 -10.82
C GLU A 32 8.62 23.62 -11.09
N THR A 33 9.25 22.50 -11.41
CA THR A 33 8.54 21.22 -11.49
C THR A 33 7.82 21.09 -10.16
N PRO A 34 6.48 20.98 -10.13
CA PRO A 34 5.77 20.77 -8.87
C PRO A 34 6.44 19.62 -8.12
N ALA A 35 6.74 19.82 -6.84
CA ALA A 35 7.26 18.72 -6.02
C ALA A 35 6.34 17.51 -6.18
N ALA A 36 6.92 16.34 -6.40
CA ALA A 36 6.14 15.11 -6.53
C ALA A 36 5.25 14.94 -5.29
N LEU A 37 3.97 14.61 -5.50
CA LEU A 37 2.99 14.44 -4.41
C LEU A 37 3.41 13.34 -3.41
N LEU A 38 4.14 12.35 -3.91
CA LEU A 38 4.70 11.22 -3.18
C LEU A 38 6.17 11.05 -3.56
N SER A 39 7.01 10.70 -2.60
CA SER A 39 8.38 10.25 -2.86
C SER A 39 8.40 8.81 -3.36
N ASP A 40 9.54 8.35 -3.87
CA ASP A 40 9.74 6.93 -4.24
C ASP A 40 9.53 5.99 -3.04
N THR A 41 9.86 6.45 -1.83
CA THR A 41 9.59 5.70 -0.59
C THR A 41 8.09 5.57 -0.34
N ASP A 42 7.33 6.65 -0.53
CA ASP A 42 5.87 6.64 -0.33
C ASP A 42 5.17 5.74 -1.37
N ILE A 43 5.62 5.80 -2.63
CA ILE A 43 5.10 4.96 -3.72
C ILE A 43 5.40 3.48 -3.43
N GLY A 44 6.65 3.16 -3.09
CA GLY A 44 7.05 1.79 -2.78
C GLY A 44 6.32 1.22 -1.55
N PHE A 45 6.19 2.03 -0.49
CA PHE A 45 5.41 1.67 0.69
C PHE A 45 3.96 1.37 0.33
N ALA A 46 3.29 2.27 -0.41
CA ALA A 46 1.90 2.08 -0.79
C ALA A 46 1.69 0.83 -1.67
N GLN A 47 2.60 0.55 -2.60
CA GLN A 47 2.55 -0.64 -3.45
C GLN A 47 2.71 -1.92 -2.64
N ASP A 48 3.77 -2.00 -1.84
CA ASP A 48 4.12 -3.24 -1.15
C ASP A 48 3.19 -3.48 0.05
N MET A 49 2.84 -2.45 0.82
CA MET A 49 1.87 -2.59 1.90
C MET A 49 0.48 -2.95 1.38
N SER A 50 0.07 -2.49 0.19
CA SER A 50 -1.18 -2.97 -0.43
C SER A 50 -1.13 -4.48 -0.73
N GLY A 51 -0.01 -4.97 -1.25
CA GLY A 51 0.20 -6.40 -1.49
C GLY A 51 0.25 -7.23 -0.21
N HIS A 52 0.89 -6.70 0.83
CA HIS A 52 0.95 -7.27 2.17
C HIS A 52 -0.47 -7.40 2.77
N HIS A 53 -1.23 -6.31 2.80
CA HIS A 53 -2.61 -6.29 3.28
C HIS A 53 -3.55 -7.22 2.52
N GLN A 54 -3.33 -7.41 1.21
CA GLN A 54 -4.12 -8.34 0.43
C GLN A 54 -3.94 -9.80 0.91
N GLN A 55 -2.75 -10.16 1.44
CA GLN A 55 -2.54 -11.47 2.04
C GLN A 55 -3.23 -11.59 3.40
N ALA A 56 -3.26 -10.54 4.23
CA ALA A 56 -4.04 -10.52 5.46
C ALA A 56 -5.53 -10.78 5.19
N VAL A 57 -6.12 -10.08 4.23
CA VAL A 57 -7.52 -10.29 3.80
C VAL A 57 -7.73 -11.74 3.36
N THR A 58 -6.79 -12.29 2.57
CA THR A 58 -6.84 -13.68 2.11
C THR A 58 -6.84 -14.66 3.29
N MET A 59 -5.97 -14.46 4.29
CA MET A 59 -5.91 -15.31 5.47
C MET A 59 -7.17 -15.19 6.33
N SER A 60 -7.75 -13.99 6.46
CA SER A 60 -9.02 -13.78 7.16
C SER A 60 -10.18 -14.53 6.48
N ASP A 61 -10.22 -14.54 5.14
CA ASP A 61 -11.23 -15.28 4.37
C ASP A 61 -11.03 -16.81 4.45
N MET A 62 -9.87 -17.29 4.91
CA MET A 62 -9.55 -18.72 5.12
C MET A 62 -9.89 -19.23 6.52
N LEU A 63 -10.44 -18.38 7.40
CA LEU A 63 -10.91 -18.82 8.72
C LEU A 63 -12.05 -19.84 8.56
N SER A 64 -12.01 -20.91 9.34
CA SER A 64 -12.97 -22.00 9.23
C SER A 64 -14.39 -21.54 9.57
N THR A 65 -15.40 -22.11 8.91
CA THR A 65 -16.81 -21.71 9.10
C THR A 65 -17.34 -22.04 10.48
N ASP A 66 -16.74 -23.03 11.15
CA ASP A 66 -17.02 -23.43 12.53
C ASP A 66 -16.17 -22.68 13.57
N ALA A 67 -15.37 -21.69 13.15
CA ALA A 67 -14.57 -20.89 14.06
C ALA A 67 -15.43 -20.15 15.10
N SER A 68 -14.85 -20.00 16.27
CA SER A 68 -15.41 -19.30 17.42
C SER A 68 -15.78 -17.84 17.09
N PRO A 69 -16.80 -17.28 17.76
CA PRO A 69 -17.26 -15.92 17.48
C PRO A 69 -16.19 -14.83 17.63
N ASP A 70 -15.26 -14.98 18.58
CA ASP A 70 -14.15 -14.05 18.81
C ASP A 70 -13.12 -14.11 17.67
N SER A 71 -12.75 -15.31 17.19
CA SER A 71 -11.89 -15.47 16.01
C SER A 71 -12.51 -14.87 14.75
N ARG A 72 -13.82 -15.07 14.54
CA ARG A 72 -14.54 -14.44 13.42
C ARG A 72 -14.56 -12.92 13.50
N ALA A 73 -14.86 -12.38 14.70
CA ALA A 73 -14.90 -10.94 14.91
C ALA A 73 -13.52 -10.29 14.65
N LEU A 74 -12.44 -10.94 15.10
CA LEU A 74 -11.08 -10.49 14.79
C LEU A 74 -10.80 -10.51 13.28
N ALA A 75 -11.08 -11.63 12.61
CA ALA A 75 -10.83 -11.78 11.17
C ALA A 75 -11.61 -10.76 10.33
N GLU A 76 -12.87 -10.50 10.67
CA GLU A 76 -13.72 -9.48 10.05
C GLU A 76 -13.17 -8.06 10.28
N GLY A 77 -12.71 -7.77 11.51
CA GLY A 77 -12.08 -6.49 11.85
C GLY A 77 -10.83 -6.22 11.03
N ILE A 78 -9.88 -7.17 11.05
CA ILE A 78 -8.64 -7.11 10.26
C ILE A 78 -8.97 -6.91 8.78
N ARG A 79 -9.90 -7.72 8.25
CA ARG A 79 -10.30 -7.66 6.83
C ARG A 79 -10.84 -6.29 6.46
N PHE A 80 -11.72 -5.72 7.28
CA PHE A 80 -12.33 -4.42 7.01
C PHE A 80 -11.30 -3.29 7.03
N GLN A 81 -10.43 -3.28 8.03
CA GLN A 81 -9.38 -2.27 8.19
C GLN A 81 -8.38 -2.32 7.05
N GLN A 82 -7.83 -3.51 6.76
CA GLN A 82 -6.82 -3.69 5.73
C GLN A 82 -7.36 -3.38 4.33
N LEU A 83 -8.64 -3.67 4.04
CA LEU A 83 -9.30 -3.24 2.79
C LEU A 83 -9.44 -1.72 2.70
N THR A 84 -9.75 -1.05 3.80
CA THR A 84 -9.85 0.41 3.86
C THR A 84 -8.48 1.04 3.56
N GLU A 85 -7.42 0.51 4.16
CA GLU A 85 -6.05 0.95 3.97
C GLU A 85 -5.54 0.70 2.55
N ILE A 86 -5.84 -0.46 1.94
CA ILE A 86 -5.60 -0.72 0.51
C ILE A 86 -6.28 0.36 -0.34
N GLY A 87 -7.51 0.75 -0.02
CA GLY A 87 -8.23 1.81 -0.73
C GLY A 87 -7.52 3.16 -0.65
N VAL A 88 -7.01 3.52 0.54
CA VAL A 88 -6.23 4.75 0.75
C VAL A 88 -4.95 4.74 -0.08
N MET A 89 -4.16 3.67 0.02
CA MET A 89 -2.89 3.53 -0.70
C MET A 89 -3.09 3.50 -2.22
N THR A 90 -4.13 2.81 -2.70
CA THR A 90 -4.51 2.80 -4.12
C THR A 90 -4.88 4.20 -4.61
N GLY A 91 -5.62 4.97 -3.81
CA GLY A 91 -5.96 6.36 -4.12
C GLY A 91 -4.73 7.25 -4.25
N TRP A 92 -3.74 7.08 -3.37
CA TRP A 92 -2.46 7.80 -3.46
C TRP A 92 -1.69 7.45 -4.73
N LEU A 93 -1.58 6.17 -5.06
CA LEU A 93 -0.90 5.71 -6.28
C LEU A 93 -1.57 6.27 -7.54
N GLN A 94 -2.90 6.30 -7.58
CA GLN A 94 -3.66 6.91 -8.68
C GLN A 94 -3.38 8.41 -8.81
N MET A 95 -3.40 9.16 -7.70
CA MET A 95 -3.11 10.61 -7.72
C MET A 95 -1.67 10.92 -8.14
N ALA A 96 -0.73 10.04 -7.81
CA ALA A 96 0.67 10.15 -8.20
C ALA A 96 0.95 9.65 -9.63
N GLY A 97 -0.03 9.04 -10.30
CA GLY A 97 0.17 8.40 -11.61
C GLY A 97 1.10 7.18 -11.57
N ALA A 98 1.24 6.56 -10.39
CA ALA A 98 2.10 5.40 -10.17
C ALA A 98 1.34 4.09 -10.42
N PRO A 99 2.03 3.02 -10.87
CA PRO A 99 1.40 1.71 -11.01
C PRO A 99 0.99 1.15 -9.63
N PRO A 100 -0.05 0.28 -9.57
CA PRO A 100 -0.54 -0.27 -8.31
C PRO A 100 0.42 -1.29 -7.66
N GLN A 101 1.39 -1.80 -8.41
CA GLN A 101 2.33 -2.83 -7.97
C GLN A 101 3.76 -2.42 -8.30
N SER A 102 4.70 -2.77 -7.42
CA SER A 102 6.12 -2.62 -7.67
C SER A 102 6.66 -3.82 -8.47
N PRO A 103 7.46 -3.62 -9.53
CA PRO A 103 8.22 -4.70 -10.15
C PRO A 103 9.38 -5.19 -9.26
N HIS A 104 9.74 -4.42 -8.23
CA HIS A 104 10.82 -4.69 -7.30
C HIS A 104 10.33 -4.49 -5.87
N PRO A 105 9.62 -5.49 -5.30
CA PRO A 105 9.16 -5.42 -3.92
C PRO A 105 10.31 -5.09 -2.96
N MET A 106 10.01 -4.27 -1.98
CA MET A 106 10.88 -3.82 -0.90
C MET A 106 12.12 -3.02 -1.31
N ALA A 107 12.27 -2.64 -2.59
CA ALA A 107 13.39 -1.82 -3.06
C ALA A 107 13.42 -0.41 -2.42
N TRP A 108 12.29 0.05 -1.87
CA TRP A 108 12.23 1.32 -1.12
C TRP A 108 12.79 1.19 0.31
N MET A 109 12.94 -0.03 0.83
CA MET A 109 13.44 -0.32 2.18
C MET A 109 14.98 -0.40 2.29
N HIS A 110 15.73 0.26 1.41
CA HIS A 110 17.19 0.28 1.49
C HIS A 110 17.76 1.25 2.54
N THR A 111 18.72 0.74 3.31
CA THR A 111 19.51 1.50 4.29
C THR A 111 20.27 2.63 3.59
N GLY A 112 19.94 3.88 3.94
CA GLY A 112 20.78 5.04 3.62
C GLY A 112 22.04 5.04 4.49
N GLY A 113 22.94 4.08 4.24
CA GLY A 113 24.30 4.03 4.80
C GLY A 113 25.32 3.81 3.70
N THR A 114 26.28 4.71 3.60
CA THR A 114 27.36 4.86 2.61
C THR A 114 28.30 3.64 2.40
N GLU A 115 28.65 3.43 1.12
CA GLU A 115 29.95 3.04 0.50
C GLU A 115 30.81 1.82 0.93
N HIS A 116 31.19 1.04 -0.11
CA HIS A 116 32.42 0.24 -0.37
C HIS A 116 33.17 -0.50 0.75
N SER A 117 33.16 -1.85 0.69
CA SER A 117 34.36 -2.72 0.51
C SER A 117 34.10 -4.14 1.01
N GLY A 118 34.02 -5.09 0.09
CA GLY A 118 34.00 -6.52 0.39
C GLY A 118 34.43 -7.30 -0.84
N HIS A 119 35.74 -7.37 -1.10
CA HIS A 119 36.29 -8.32 -2.06
C HIS A 119 36.02 -9.75 -1.57
N GLY A 120 35.00 -10.38 -2.14
CA GLY A 120 34.74 -11.82 -2.03
C GLY A 120 34.47 -12.37 -3.42
N SER A 121 35.50 -12.87 -4.08
CA SER A 121 35.40 -13.64 -5.31
C SER A 121 34.58 -14.91 -5.05
N GLY A 122 33.36 -14.97 -5.58
CA GLY A 122 32.52 -16.16 -5.51
C GLY A 122 31.38 -16.05 -6.53
N GLU A 123 31.58 -16.74 -7.65
CA GLU A 123 30.62 -17.25 -8.64
C GLU A 123 29.29 -16.54 -8.90
N HIS A 124 29.08 -16.29 -10.20
CA HIS A 124 27.85 -15.85 -10.84
C HIS A 124 26.63 -16.69 -10.45
N GLY A 125 25.84 -16.20 -9.50
CA GLY A 125 24.42 -16.49 -9.35
C GLY A 125 23.61 -15.26 -9.71
N SER A 126 23.18 -15.14 -10.96
CA SER A 126 22.15 -14.17 -11.36
C SER A 126 20.78 -14.62 -10.83
N GLY A 127 20.60 -14.53 -9.52
CA GLY A 127 19.30 -14.58 -8.87
C GLY A 127 19.07 -13.20 -8.28
N ALA A 128 18.19 -12.41 -8.89
CA ALA A 128 17.59 -11.31 -8.17
C ALA A 128 16.91 -11.92 -6.94
N HIS A 129 17.57 -11.86 -5.78
CA HIS A 129 16.91 -12.16 -4.52
C HIS A 129 15.88 -11.05 -4.33
N THR A 130 14.68 -11.26 -4.86
CA THR A 130 13.52 -10.46 -4.48
C THR A 130 13.42 -10.56 -2.97
N MET A 131 13.66 -9.46 -2.27
CA MET A 131 13.45 -9.39 -0.83
C MET A 131 11.95 -9.62 -0.62
N SER A 132 11.59 -10.77 -0.06
CA SER A 132 10.20 -11.04 0.31
C SER A 132 9.77 -9.98 1.34
N MET A 133 8.54 -9.50 1.25
CA MET A 133 8.03 -8.60 2.29
C MET A 133 8.05 -9.34 3.64
N PRO A 134 8.46 -8.65 4.71
CA PRO A 134 8.58 -9.25 6.03
C PRO A 134 7.23 -9.77 6.55
N GLY A 135 7.26 -10.90 7.26
CA GLY A 135 6.07 -11.45 7.92
C GLY A 135 5.06 -12.18 7.02
N LEU A 136 5.23 -12.20 5.68
CA LEU A 136 4.31 -12.92 4.80
C LEU A 136 4.25 -14.42 5.13
N ALA A 137 3.03 -14.96 5.11
CA ALA A 137 2.80 -16.40 5.12
C ALA A 137 3.30 -17.02 3.81
N SER A 138 4.00 -18.15 3.93
CA SER A 138 4.46 -18.90 2.77
C SER A 138 3.30 -19.57 2.03
N ALA A 139 3.52 -19.97 0.78
CA ALA A 139 2.53 -20.75 0.04
C ALA A 139 2.15 -22.07 0.74
N GLU A 140 3.07 -22.68 1.49
CA GLU A 140 2.74 -23.87 2.28
C GLU A 140 1.94 -23.52 3.53
N ASP A 141 2.22 -22.41 4.20
CA ASP A 141 1.44 -21.96 5.34
C ASP A 141 -0.01 -21.64 4.95
N LEU A 142 -0.22 -20.94 3.82
CA LEU A 142 -1.56 -20.67 3.29
C LEU A 142 -2.31 -21.96 2.96
N LYS A 143 -1.62 -22.95 2.37
CA LYS A 143 -2.20 -24.28 2.10
C LYS A 143 -2.55 -25.03 3.39
N ARG A 144 -1.72 -24.93 4.43
CA ARG A 144 -2.01 -25.51 5.76
C ARG A 144 -3.22 -24.84 6.40
N LEU A 145 -3.27 -23.51 6.36
CA LEU A 145 -4.41 -22.73 6.87
C LEU A 145 -5.70 -23.15 6.18
N GLN A 146 -5.72 -23.16 4.85
CA GLN A 146 -6.90 -23.54 4.05
C GLN A 146 -7.42 -24.96 4.33
N ARG A 147 -6.54 -25.90 4.70
CA ARG A 147 -6.90 -27.30 4.99
C ARG A 147 -7.27 -27.56 6.45
N SER A 148 -6.86 -26.69 7.36
CA SER A 148 -7.17 -26.81 8.79
C SER A 148 -8.62 -26.42 9.06
N THR A 149 -9.20 -26.94 10.15
CA THR A 149 -10.57 -26.64 10.58
C THR A 149 -10.65 -26.46 12.09
N GLY A 150 -11.72 -25.84 12.59
CA GLY A 150 -11.96 -25.67 14.03
C GLY A 150 -10.77 -25.05 14.77
N HIS A 151 -10.44 -25.60 15.94
CA HIS A 151 -9.40 -25.08 16.84
C HIS A 151 -8.01 -24.97 16.18
N ASP A 152 -7.59 -25.96 15.38
CA ASP A 152 -6.29 -25.93 14.71
C ASP A 152 -6.20 -24.80 13.67
N ASN A 153 -7.30 -24.50 12.97
CA ASN A 153 -7.38 -23.39 12.04
C ASN A 153 -7.29 -22.05 12.75
N GLU A 154 -8.00 -21.88 13.86
CA GLU A 154 -7.95 -20.65 14.65
C GLU A 154 -6.54 -20.39 15.18
N VAL A 155 -5.87 -21.41 15.75
CA VAL A 155 -4.50 -21.28 16.24
C VAL A 155 -3.55 -20.92 15.10
N LEU A 156 -3.65 -21.60 13.95
CA LEU A 156 -2.78 -21.32 12.81
C LEU A 156 -3.04 -19.93 12.21
N PHE A 157 -4.30 -19.49 12.11
CA PHE A 157 -4.66 -18.14 11.70
C PHE A 157 -4.01 -17.08 12.59
N LEU A 158 -4.20 -17.18 13.91
CA LEU A 158 -3.65 -16.23 14.88
C LEU A 158 -2.12 -16.19 14.84
N GLN A 159 -1.48 -17.35 14.67
CA GLN A 159 -0.03 -17.47 14.56
C GLN A 159 0.54 -16.81 13.30
N LEU A 160 -0.07 -17.07 12.14
CA LEU A 160 0.36 -16.50 10.87
C LEU A 160 0.07 -14.99 10.82
N MET A 161 -1.11 -14.58 11.28
CA MET A 161 -1.49 -13.17 11.32
C MET A 161 -0.62 -12.37 12.30
N SER A 162 -0.17 -12.97 13.41
CA SER A 162 0.79 -12.33 14.32
C SER A 162 2.13 -12.03 13.62
N ARG A 163 2.69 -12.99 12.87
CA ARG A 163 3.90 -12.77 12.07
C ARG A 163 3.70 -11.72 10.99
N HIS A 164 2.54 -11.77 10.35
CA HIS A 164 2.15 -10.84 9.31
C HIS A 164 2.15 -9.40 9.86
N HIS A 165 1.47 -9.17 10.98
CA HIS A 165 1.40 -7.87 11.65
C HIS A 165 2.76 -7.35 12.09
N GLN A 166 3.64 -8.22 12.59
CA GLN A 166 5.02 -7.83 12.92
C GLN A 166 5.75 -7.27 11.69
N GLY A 167 5.64 -7.93 10.53
CA GLY A 167 6.19 -7.41 9.28
C GLY A 167 5.54 -6.12 8.79
N GLY A 168 4.22 -6.00 8.94
CA GLY A 168 3.49 -4.77 8.62
C GLY A 168 3.97 -3.57 9.46
N ILE A 169 4.19 -3.79 10.76
CA ILE A 169 4.73 -2.79 11.69
C ILE A 169 6.15 -2.36 11.28
N GLU A 170 7.02 -3.30 10.88
CA GLU A 170 8.37 -2.97 10.42
C GLU A 170 8.37 -2.09 9.16
N MET A 171 7.56 -2.46 8.17
CA MET A 171 7.40 -1.70 6.93
C MET A 171 6.84 -0.30 7.20
N ALA A 172 5.77 -0.20 7.99
CA ALA A 172 5.16 1.06 8.36
C ALA A 172 6.13 1.94 9.18
N GLY A 173 6.89 1.35 10.10
CA GLY A 173 7.90 2.03 10.90
C GLY A 173 9.02 2.63 10.04
N TYR A 174 9.42 1.93 8.98
CA TYR A 174 10.38 2.46 8.01
C TYR A 174 9.78 3.63 7.21
N ALA A 175 8.53 3.51 6.74
CA ALA A 175 7.84 4.55 6.00
C ALA A 175 7.69 5.83 6.83
N VAL A 176 7.27 5.72 8.10
CA VAL A 176 7.20 6.85 9.04
C VAL A 176 8.54 7.57 9.13
N GLN A 177 9.67 6.85 9.20
CA GLN A 177 10.98 7.48 9.36
C GLN A 177 11.46 8.27 8.14
N ARG A 178 11.01 7.91 6.93
CA ARG A 178 11.56 8.46 5.68
C ARG A 178 10.61 9.31 4.86
N THR A 179 9.31 9.16 5.04
CA THR A 179 8.34 9.99 4.32
C THR A 179 8.54 11.46 4.69
N HIS A 180 8.31 12.36 3.73
CA HIS A 180 8.13 13.79 3.97
C HIS A 180 6.65 14.22 3.81
N ASN A 181 5.75 13.26 3.56
CA ASN A 181 4.33 13.50 3.38
C ASN A 181 3.57 13.21 4.69
N ASP A 182 2.94 14.24 5.25
CA ASP A 182 2.22 14.11 6.53
C ASP A 182 1.01 13.16 6.48
N ALA A 183 0.36 13.02 5.32
CA ALA A 183 -0.76 12.09 5.18
C ALA A 183 -0.26 10.64 5.22
N VAL A 184 0.84 10.34 4.52
CA VAL A 184 1.49 9.03 4.56
C VAL A 184 1.97 8.72 5.98
N ARG A 185 2.65 9.68 6.63
CA ARG A 185 3.12 9.52 8.02
C ARG A 185 1.99 9.17 8.98
N ARG A 186 0.85 9.88 8.90
CA ARG A 186 -0.29 9.65 9.80
C ARG A 186 -0.89 8.26 9.64
N VAL A 187 -1.11 7.82 8.41
CA VAL A 187 -1.69 6.50 8.13
C VAL A 187 -0.71 5.39 8.52
N ALA A 188 0.58 5.52 8.18
CA ALA A 188 1.57 4.52 8.58
C ALA A 188 1.73 4.43 10.11
N ALA A 189 1.63 5.55 10.83
CA ALA A 189 1.61 5.53 12.29
C ALA A 189 0.34 4.84 12.85
N ALA A 190 -0.83 5.11 12.27
CA ALA A 190 -2.07 4.44 12.65
C ALA A 190 -1.98 2.92 12.44
N MET A 191 -1.44 2.47 11.30
CA MET A 191 -1.18 1.06 11.02
C MET A 191 -0.31 0.39 12.08
N ILE A 192 0.70 1.08 12.61
CA ILE A 192 1.56 0.56 13.68
C ILE A 192 0.75 0.38 14.97
N ASP A 193 -0.01 1.40 15.36
CA ASP A 193 -0.80 1.38 16.59
C ASP A 193 -1.89 0.30 16.54
N GLU A 194 -2.59 0.19 15.41
CA GLU A 194 -3.67 -0.77 15.18
C GLU A 194 -3.14 -2.20 15.16
N GLN A 195 -2.11 -2.49 14.36
CA GLN A 195 -1.51 -3.82 14.29
C GLN A 195 -0.86 -4.22 15.62
N THR A 196 -0.33 -3.27 16.41
CA THR A 196 0.21 -3.55 17.75
C THR A 196 -0.89 -3.98 18.72
N GLN A 197 -2.06 -3.35 18.67
CA GLN A 197 -3.21 -3.74 19.49
C GLN A 197 -3.75 -5.11 19.10
N GLU A 198 -3.85 -5.38 17.80
CA GLU A 198 -4.28 -6.69 17.29
C GLU A 198 -3.28 -7.79 17.65
N LEU A 199 -1.97 -7.52 17.63
CA LEU A 199 -0.94 -8.46 18.09
C LEU A 199 -1.13 -8.84 19.56
N GLN A 200 -1.45 -7.88 20.43
CA GLN A 200 -1.72 -8.14 21.85
C GLN A 200 -2.97 -9.00 22.03
N LEU A 201 -4.04 -8.71 21.27
CA LEU A 201 -5.26 -9.50 21.30
C LEU A 201 -5.02 -10.93 20.81
N MET A 202 -4.29 -11.11 19.70
CA MET A 202 -3.94 -12.43 19.17
C MET A 202 -3.13 -13.25 20.17
N ALA A 203 -2.18 -12.62 20.89
CA ALA A 203 -1.42 -13.30 21.94
C ALA A 203 -2.32 -13.80 23.09
N ILE A 204 -3.32 -13.01 23.50
CA ILE A 204 -4.31 -13.42 24.51
C ILE A 204 -5.16 -14.59 23.99
N MET A 205 -5.61 -14.50 22.73
CA MET A 205 -6.45 -15.52 22.09
C MET A 205 -5.71 -16.84 21.87
N LEU A 206 -4.41 -16.79 21.56
CA LEU A 206 -3.56 -17.98 21.47
C LEU A 206 -3.44 -18.65 22.83
N LYS A 207 -3.17 -17.87 23.87
CA LYS A 207 -3.05 -18.38 25.24
C LYS A 207 -4.34 -19.03 25.74
N SER A 208 -5.50 -18.42 25.47
CA SER A 208 -6.79 -19.02 25.85
C SER A 208 -7.09 -20.34 25.12
N ARG A 209 -6.43 -20.56 23.99
CA ARG A 209 -6.49 -21.78 23.17
C ARG A 209 -5.38 -22.79 23.46
N GLY A 210 -4.54 -22.53 24.47
CA GLY A 210 -3.42 -23.42 24.82
C GLY A 210 -2.29 -23.44 23.80
N ALA A 211 -2.15 -22.37 23.01
CA ALA A 211 -1.13 -22.21 21.98
C ALA A 211 -0.25 -20.99 22.24
N GLU A 212 0.92 -20.97 21.60
CA GLU A 212 1.89 -19.87 21.68
C GLU A 212 2.09 -19.22 20.30
N PRO A 213 2.51 -17.94 20.25
CA PRO A 213 2.91 -17.30 19.00
C PRO A 213 4.08 -18.04 18.35
N LEU A 214 4.11 -18.03 17.01
CA LEU A 214 5.29 -18.47 16.28
C LEU A 214 6.39 -17.41 16.38
N ALA A 215 7.65 -17.83 16.42
CA ALA A 215 8.78 -16.90 16.39
C ALA A 215 8.74 -16.06 15.10
N TYR A 216 8.99 -14.75 15.21
CA TYR A 216 9.12 -13.88 14.06
C TYR A 216 10.45 -14.20 13.32
N PRO A 217 10.40 -14.48 12.00
CA PRO A 217 11.57 -14.89 11.22
C PRO A 217 12.60 -13.77 11.00
#